data_AF-A0A9E2BX29-F1
#
_entry.id   AF-A0A9E2BX29-F1
#
_cell.length_a   1.000
_cell.length_b   1.000
_cell.length_c   1.000
_cell.angle_alpha   90.00
_cell.angle_beta   90.00
_cell.angle_gamma   90.00
#
_symmetry.space_group_name_H-M   'P 1'
#
loop_
_entity.id
_entity.type
_entity.pdbx_description
1 polymer ?
#
loop_
_entity_poly.entity_id
_entity_poly.type
_entity_poly.pdbx_seq_one_letter_code
_entity_poly.pdbx_strand_id
1 'polypeptide(L)'
;MGQQQLLLIVLSVIIVGIAVVVGINMFNDQAASSNLDAVTADLINLASRAQQHFRRPLAMGGGGGSFVLLAASAAGMEFLTTQPTNENGAYTISTAGSATSVTLTGVGTEDGDGDGTNCTATIQVWADSIDMTISTR
;
A
#
# COMPACT_ATOMS: atom_id res chain seq x y z
N MET A 1 47.49 22.70 24.43
CA MET A 1 46.12 23.25 24.37
C MET A 1 45.51 23.17 22.96
N GLY A 2 46.13 23.72 21.91
CA GLY A 2 45.58 23.69 20.54
C GLY A 2 45.36 22.28 19.94
N GLN A 3 46.24 21.32 20.23
CA GLN A 3 46.12 19.94 19.72
C GLN A 3 44.93 19.17 20.31
N GLN A 4 44.58 19.38 21.59
CA GLN A 4 43.41 18.76 22.21
C GLN A 4 42.10 19.41 21.76
N GLN A 5 42.08 20.73 21.57
CA GLN A 5 40.91 21.42 21.03
C GLN A 5 40.63 21.01 19.57
N LEU A 6 41.66 20.84 18.75
CA LEU A 6 41.50 20.35 17.38
C LEU A 6 40.91 18.94 17.35
N LEU A 7 41.34 18.05 18.23
CA LEU A 7 40.78 16.68 18.31
C LEU A 7 39.30 16.66 18.70
N LEU A 8 38.88 17.53 19.63
CA LEU A 8 37.48 17.60 20.06
C LEU A 8 36.55 18.14 18.96
N ILE A 9 37.03 19.06 18.13
CA ILE A 9 36.27 19.57 16.97
C ILE A 9 36.13 18.49 15.90
N VAL A 10 37.19 17.74 15.61
CA VAL A 10 37.13 16.65 14.62
C VAL A 10 36.15 15.57 15.09
N LEU A 11 36.19 15.22 16.38
CA LEU A 11 35.27 14.23 16.95
C LEU A 11 33.80 14.66 16.85
N SER A 12 33.49 15.93 17.13
CA SER A 12 32.10 16.42 17.05
C SER A 12 31.57 16.42 15.63
N VAL A 13 32.39 16.79 14.63
CA VAL A 13 31.99 16.77 13.22
C VAL A 13 31.71 15.35 12.73
N ILE A 14 32.50 14.36 13.15
CA ILE A 14 32.27 12.95 12.80
C ILE A 14 30.91 12.48 13.35
N ILE A 15 30.59 12.81 14.60
CA ILE A 15 29.32 12.44 15.23
C ILE A 15 28.13 13.07 14.49
N VAL A 16 28.22 14.36 14.17
CA VAL A 16 27.16 15.06 13.42
C VAL A 16 26.98 14.45 12.02
N GLY A 17 28.08 14.10 11.34
CA GLY A 17 28.03 13.48 10.01
C GLY A 17 27.25 12.16 9.98
N ILE A 18 27.48 11.28 10.97
CA ILE A 18 26.74 10.00 11.08
C ILE A 18 25.28 10.25 11.44
N ALA A 19 25.00 11.19 12.35
CA ALA A 19 23.64 11.51 12.78
C ALA A 19 22.76 12.01 11.62
N VAL A 20 23.31 12.79 10.69
CA VAL A 20 22.58 13.25 9.50
C VAL A 20 22.19 12.10 8.59
N VAL A 21 23.12 11.18 8.29
CA VAL A 21 22.84 10.04 7.40
C VAL A 21 21.79 9.11 8.02
N VAL A 22 21.92 8.80 9.32
CA VAL A 22 20.93 7.98 10.04
C VAL A 22 19.57 8.69 10.08
N GLY A 23 19.55 10.00 10.32
CA GLY A 23 18.33 10.80 10.32
C GLY A 23 17.61 10.77 8.97
N ILE A 24 18.35 10.89 7.86
CA ILE A 24 17.78 10.83 6.51
C ILE A 24 17.16 9.46 6.24
N ASN A 25 17.87 8.37 6.56
CA ASN A 25 17.33 7.01 6.36
C ASN A 25 16.05 6.80 7.18
N MET A 26 16.03 7.23 8.45
CA MET A 26 14.84 7.13 9.30
C MET A 26 13.65 7.93 8.76
N PHE A 27 13.89 9.09 8.15
CA PHE A 27 12.83 9.88 7.51
C PHE A 27 12.26 9.19 6.27
N ASN A 28 13.09 8.57 5.44
CA ASN A 28 12.64 7.81 4.27
C ASN A 28 11.83 6.58 4.69
N ASP A 29 12.33 5.81 5.66
CA ASP A 29 11.62 4.65 6.21
C ASP A 29 10.24 5.04 6.77
N GLN A 30 10.16 6.19 7.45
CA GLN A 30 8.92 6.69 8.02
C GLN A 30 7.93 7.17 6.95
N ALA A 31 8.42 7.80 5.88
CA ALA A 31 7.60 8.23 4.74
C ALA A 31 6.99 7.01 4.03
N ALA A 32 7.81 6.00 3.75
CA ALA A 32 7.35 4.76 3.13
C ALA A 32 6.39 3.98 4.02
N SER A 33 6.66 3.86 5.32
CA SER A 33 5.73 3.21 6.25
C SER A 33 4.39 3.95 6.30
N SER A 34 4.39 5.29 6.30
CA SER A 34 3.16 6.08 6.28
C SER A 34 2.39 5.92 4.97
N ASN A 35 3.09 5.79 3.84
CA ASN A 35 2.47 5.54 2.55
C ASN A 35 1.82 4.15 2.51
N LEU A 36 2.54 3.12 2.97
CA LEU A 36 2.06 1.75 3.07
C LEU A 36 0.83 1.64 3.98
N ASP A 37 0.82 2.32 5.12
CA ASP A 37 -0.33 2.37 6.02
C ASP A 37 -1.56 2.99 5.34
N ALA A 38 -1.36 4.04 4.54
CA ALA A 38 -2.43 4.67 3.78
C ALA A 38 -2.95 3.78 2.64
N VAL A 39 -2.05 3.13 1.88
CA VAL A 39 -2.41 2.15 0.85
C VAL A 39 -3.20 0.98 1.45
N THR A 40 -2.79 0.52 2.63
CA THR A 40 -3.47 -0.52 3.39
C THR A 40 -4.89 -0.08 3.79
N ALA A 41 -5.06 1.14 4.29
CA ALA A 41 -6.38 1.68 4.66
C ALA A 41 -7.33 1.81 3.46
N ASP A 42 -6.80 2.23 2.30
CA ASP A 42 -7.54 2.30 1.05
C ASP A 42 -7.94 0.90 0.54
N LEU A 43 -7.03 -0.07 0.61
CA LEU A 43 -7.31 -1.47 0.26
C LEU A 43 -8.40 -2.09 1.14
N ILE A 44 -8.40 -1.81 2.45
CA ILE A 44 -9.46 -2.25 3.36
C ILE A 44 -10.80 -1.63 2.98
N ASN A 45 -10.82 -0.34 2.61
CA ASN A 45 -12.03 0.32 2.11
C ASN A 45 -12.54 -0.33 0.81
N LEU A 46 -11.65 -0.59 -0.15
CA LEU A 46 -11.99 -1.27 -1.40
C LEU A 46 -12.50 -2.69 -1.14
N ALA A 47 -11.90 -3.42 -0.20
CA ALA A 47 -12.35 -4.75 0.18
C ALA A 47 -13.75 -4.74 0.80
N SER A 48 -14.06 -3.77 1.67
CA SER A 48 -15.42 -3.59 2.20
C SER A 48 -16.44 -3.34 1.08
N ARG A 49 -16.08 -2.50 0.10
CA ARG A 49 -16.93 -2.26 -1.08
C ARG A 49 -17.11 -3.52 -1.93
N ALA A 50 -16.06 -4.33 -2.08
CA ALA A 50 -16.15 -5.61 -2.78
C ALA A 50 -17.12 -6.57 -2.08
N GLN A 51 -17.07 -6.66 -0.74
CA GLN A 51 -18.01 -7.47 0.04
C GLN A 51 -19.44 -6.94 -0.04
N GLN A 52 -19.63 -5.61 -0.02
CA GLN A 52 -20.94 -5.00 -0.24
C GLN A 52 -21.48 -5.30 -1.64
N HIS A 53 -20.63 -5.25 -2.67
CA HIS A 53 -20.99 -5.63 -4.03
C HIS A 53 -21.39 -7.11 -4.09
N PHE A 54 -20.64 -8.01 -3.47
CA PHE A 54 -20.96 -9.43 -3.39
C PHE A 54 -22.34 -9.70 -2.79
N ARG A 55 -22.69 -9.02 -1.68
CA ARG A 55 -23.98 -9.20 -0.98
C ARG A 55 -25.15 -8.53 -1.70
N ARG A 56 -24.90 -7.53 -2.55
CA ARG A 56 -25.94 -6.83 -3.29
C ARG A 56 -26.49 -7.72 -4.42
N PRO A 57 -27.82 -7.85 -4.56
CA PRO A 57 -28.41 -8.68 -5.61
C PRO A 57 -28.15 -8.11 -7.01
N LEU A 58 -28.04 -9.01 -8.01
CA LEU A 58 -27.79 -8.68 -9.43
C LEU A 58 -28.78 -7.65 -9.99
N ALA A 59 -30.05 -7.71 -9.57
CA ALA A 59 -31.10 -6.77 -10.01
C ALA A 59 -30.79 -5.30 -9.66
N MET A 60 -29.91 -5.06 -8.69
CA MET A 60 -29.49 -3.72 -8.26
C MET A 60 -28.06 -3.37 -8.69
N GLY A 61 -27.49 -4.12 -9.64
CA GLY A 61 -26.11 -3.94 -10.11
C GLY A 61 -25.04 -4.45 -9.14
N GLY A 62 -25.37 -5.50 -8.36
CA GLY A 62 -24.43 -6.18 -7.46
C GLY A 62 -23.95 -7.54 -7.97
N GLY A 63 -23.11 -8.20 -7.18
CA GLY A 63 -22.50 -9.51 -7.45
C GLY A 63 -23.44 -10.70 -7.31
N GLY A 64 -24.58 -10.55 -6.63
CA GLY A 64 -25.56 -11.63 -6.44
C GLY A 64 -24.99 -12.87 -5.75
N GLY A 65 -24.04 -12.69 -4.83
CA GLY A 65 -23.31 -13.78 -4.18
C GLY A 65 -22.10 -14.29 -4.99
N SER A 66 -21.55 -13.46 -5.87
CA SER A 66 -20.35 -13.79 -6.66
C SER A 66 -19.46 -12.56 -6.87
N PHE A 67 -18.14 -12.78 -6.93
CA PHE A 67 -17.18 -11.75 -7.33
C PHE A 67 -16.88 -11.79 -8.84
N VAL A 68 -17.53 -12.64 -9.63
CA VAL A 68 -17.28 -12.80 -11.08
C VAL A 68 -17.39 -11.50 -11.87
N LEU A 69 -18.22 -10.56 -11.42
CA LEU A 69 -18.35 -9.24 -12.05
C LEU A 69 -17.15 -8.32 -11.79
N LEU A 70 -16.34 -8.60 -10.77
CA LEU A 70 -15.08 -7.91 -10.50
C LEU A 70 -13.97 -8.54 -11.35
N ALA A 71 -14.06 -8.36 -12.66
CA ALA A 71 -13.00 -8.77 -13.58
C ALA A 71 -11.71 -7.97 -13.34
N ALA A 72 -10.55 -8.54 -13.65
CA ALA A 72 -9.25 -7.86 -13.66
C ALA A 72 -9.14 -6.86 -14.84
N SER A 73 -10.10 -5.93 -14.91
CA SER A 73 -10.25 -4.94 -15.97
C SER A 73 -10.75 -3.63 -15.39
N ALA A 74 -10.60 -2.53 -16.13
CA ALA A 74 -11.08 -1.22 -15.71
C ALA A 74 -12.58 -1.22 -15.36
N ALA A 75 -13.39 -2.00 -16.08
CA ALA A 75 -14.82 -2.16 -15.81
C ALA A 75 -15.09 -2.88 -14.48
N GLY A 76 -14.25 -3.85 -14.08
CA GLY A 76 -14.37 -4.53 -12.79
C GLY A 76 -13.98 -3.63 -11.61
N MET A 77 -12.99 -2.76 -11.81
CA MET A 77 -12.61 -1.73 -10.84
C MET A 77 -13.66 -0.64 -10.69
N GLU A 78 -14.40 -0.30 -11.76
CA GLU A 78 -15.45 0.73 -11.72
C GLU A 78 -16.59 0.40 -10.74
N PHE A 79 -16.88 -0.90 -10.51
CA PHE A 79 -17.83 -1.34 -9.49
C PHE A 79 -17.37 -1.07 -8.05
N LEU A 80 -16.07 -0.86 -7.84
CA LEU A 80 -15.43 -0.66 -6.53
C LEU A 80 -15.08 0.81 -6.31
N THR A 81 -14.51 1.45 -7.32
CA THR A 81 -14.07 2.83 -7.28
C THR A 81 -14.05 3.44 -8.69
N THR A 82 -14.48 4.70 -8.78
CA THR A 82 -14.34 5.53 -9.99
C THR A 82 -12.94 6.11 -10.15
N GLN A 83 -12.10 5.99 -9.11
CA GLN A 83 -10.75 6.52 -9.07
C GLN A 83 -9.81 5.43 -8.52
N PRO A 84 -9.23 4.59 -9.39
CA PRO A 84 -8.34 3.50 -8.99
C PRO A 84 -6.93 4.00 -8.63
N THR A 85 -6.66 5.29 -8.72
CA THR A 85 -5.37 5.90 -8.38
C THR A 85 -5.60 7.10 -7.47
N ASN A 86 -4.82 7.20 -6.40
CA ASN A 86 -4.82 8.33 -5.48
C ASN A 86 -3.38 8.81 -5.23
N GLU A 87 -3.21 9.88 -4.45
CA GLU A 87 -1.90 10.41 -4.01
C GLU A 87 -1.07 9.35 -3.26
N ASN A 88 -1.74 8.38 -2.64
CA ASN A 88 -1.11 7.29 -1.90
C ASN A 88 -0.61 6.16 -2.79
N GLY A 89 -1.20 5.93 -3.97
CA GLY A 89 -0.89 4.77 -4.79
C GLY A 89 -1.91 4.44 -5.89
N ALA A 90 -1.60 3.39 -6.65
CA ALA A 90 -2.46 2.81 -7.68
C ALA A 90 -3.03 1.46 -7.24
N TYR A 91 -4.33 1.29 -7.39
CA TYR A 91 -5.09 0.10 -6.98
C TYR A 91 -5.61 -0.63 -8.21
N THR A 92 -5.37 -1.94 -8.27
CA THR A 92 -5.79 -2.80 -9.38
C THR A 92 -6.32 -4.13 -8.87
N ILE A 93 -7.15 -4.81 -9.66
CA ILE A 93 -7.53 -6.22 -9.40
C ILE A 93 -6.45 -7.09 -10.04
N SER A 94 -5.61 -7.72 -9.22
CA SER A 94 -4.57 -8.64 -9.69
C SER A 94 -5.15 -9.99 -10.12
N THR A 95 -6.18 -10.47 -9.43
CA THR A 95 -6.84 -11.73 -9.74
C THR A 95 -8.33 -11.48 -9.89
N ALA A 96 -8.85 -11.76 -11.09
CA ALA A 96 -10.28 -11.62 -11.37
C ALA A 96 -11.11 -12.38 -10.33
N GLY A 97 -12.21 -11.75 -9.91
CA GLY A 97 -13.09 -12.33 -8.92
C GLY A 97 -13.69 -13.65 -9.40
N SER A 98 -13.67 -14.64 -8.54
CA SER A 98 -14.34 -15.92 -8.71
C SER A 98 -15.67 -15.90 -7.93
N ALA A 99 -16.38 -17.03 -7.90
CA ALA A 99 -17.59 -17.16 -7.07
C ALA A 99 -17.31 -16.95 -5.57
N THR A 100 -16.05 -17.08 -5.13
CA THR A 100 -15.69 -17.12 -3.70
C THR A 100 -14.71 -16.04 -3.25
N SER A 101 -13.90 -15.46 -4.15
CA SER A 101 -12.89 -14.47 -3.77
C SER A 101 -12.47 -13.56 -4.92
N VAL A 102 -11.86 -12.42 -4.59
CA VAL A 102 -11.18 -11.49 -5.51
C VAL A 102 -9.88 -11.01 -4.86
N THR A 103 -8.84 -10.74 -5.66
CA THR A 103 -7.57 -10.21 -5.15
C THR A 103 -7.34 -8.81 -5.70
N LEU A 104 -7.15 -7.84 -4.80
CA LEU A 104 -6.81 -6.46 -5.13
C LEU A 104 -5.37 -6.19 -4.70
N THR A 105 -4.66 -5.40 -5.48
CA THR A 105 -3.28 -5.00 -5.21
C THR A 105 -3.20 -3.48 -5.26
N GLY A 106 -2.61 -2.89 -4.21
CA GLY A 106 -2.27 -1.49 -4.10
C GLY A 106 -0.76 -1.32 -4.20
N VAL A 107 -0.32 -0.48 -5.12
CA VAL A 107 1.07 -0.08 -5.32
C VAL A 107 1.21 1.35 -4.82
N GLY A 108 1.97 1.53 -3.75
CA GLY A 108 2.28 2.83 -3.17
C GLY A 108 3.09 3.73 -4.09
N THR A 109 3.29 4.97 -3.68
CA THR A 109 4.13 5.95 -4.39
C THR A 109 5.54 6.05 -3.83
N GLU A 110 5.76 5.56 -2.61
CA GLU A 110 7.05 5.59 -1.93
C GLU A 110 7.76 4.24 -2.03
N ASP A 111 9.08 4.27 -2.06
CA ASP A 111 10.00 3.13 -2.04
C ASP A 111 10.74 3.18 -0.70
N GLY A 112 10.38 2.28 0.22
CA GLY A 112 10.86 2.30 1.61
C GLY A 112 12.17 1.58 1.84
N ASP A 113 12.49 0.57 1.04
CA ASP A 113 13.77 -0.14 1.11
C ASP A 113 14.83 0.45 0.17
N GLY A 114 14.44 1.37 -0.72
CA GLY A 114 15.32 1.99 -1.70
C GLY A 114 15.81 1.00 -2.74
N ASP A 115 15.08 -0.10 -2.97
CA ASP A 115 15.41 -1.14 -3.93
C ASP A 115 15.00 -0.79 -5.38
N GLY A 116 14.26 0.31 -5.56
CA GLY A 116 13.69 0.76 -6.83
C GLY A 116 12.25 0.29 -7.06
N THR A 117 11.61 -0.33 -6.08
CA THR A 117 10.26 -0.89 -6.15
C THR A 117 9.38 -0.26 -5.08
N ASN A 118 8.30 0.38 -5.49
CA ASN A 118 7.37 1.01 -4.55
C ASN A 118 6.75 -0.03 -3.59
N CYS A 119 6.39 0.40 -2.38
CA CYS A 119 5.67 -0.42 -1.39
C CYS A 119 4.44 -1.07 -2.02
N THR A 120 4.31 -2.39 -1.97
CA THR A 120 3.12 -3.07 -2.52
C THR A 120 2.37 -3.89 -1.46
N ALA A 121 1.07 -3.68 -1.41
CA ALA A 121 0.16 -4.43 -0.55
C ALA A 121 -0.90 -5.13 -1.40
N THR A 122 -1.19 -6.38 -1.07
CA THR A 122 -2.21 -7.19 -1.75
C THR A 122 -3.23 -7.63 -0.72
N ILE A 123 -4.51 -7.46 -1.04
CA ILE A 123 -5.63 -7.91 -0.22
C ILE A 123 -6.45 -8.93 -1.00
N GLN A 124 -6.63 -10.10 -0.42
CA GLN A 124 -7.58 -11.09 -0.89
C GLN A 124 -8.88 -10.96 -0.10
N VAL A 125 -9.98 -10.91 -0.83
CA VAL A 125 -11.31 -10.65 -0.26
C VAL A 125 -12.19 -11.85 -0.55
N TRP A 126 -12.80 -12.39 0.49
CA TRP A 126 -13.86 -13.40 0.45
C TRP A 126 -15.18 -12.80 0.95
N ALA A 127 -16.26 -13.57 0.84
CA ALA A 127 -17.59 -13.16 1.29
C ALA A 127 -17.64 -12.73 2.77
N ASP A 128 -16.84 -13.39 3.62
CA ASP A 128 -16.88 -13.24 5.08
C ASP A 128 -15.52 -12.94 5.72
N SER A 129 -14.43 -12.95 4.94
CA SER A 129 -13.08 -12.68 5.41
C SER A 129 -12.28 -11.85 4.41
N ILE A 130 -11.23 -11.21 4.90
CA ILE A 130 -10.21 -10.56 4.10
C ILE A 130 -8.85 -11.01 4.63
N ASP A 131 -7.87 -11.13 3.76
CA ASP A 131 -6.49 -11.44 4.12
C ASP A 131 -5.58 -10.46 3.39
N MET A 132 -4.65 -9.85 4.12
CA MET A 132 -3.77 -8.84 3.57
C MET A 132 -2.33 -9.33 3.65
N THR A 133 -1.66 -9.34 2.50
CA THR A 133 -0.25 -9.67 2.37
C THR A 133 0.50 -8.45 1.85
N ILE A 134 1.51 -8.01 2.60
CA ILE A 134 2.45 -6.98 2.15
C ILE A 134 3.56 -7.69 1.35
N SER A 135 3.74 -7.34 0.08
CA SER A 135 4.70 -8.02 -0.79
C SER A 135 6.05 -7.32 -0.86
N THR A 136 6.09 -5.99 -0.65
CA THR A 136 7.33 -5.20 -0.62
C THR A 136 7.15 -4.00 0.32
N ARG A 137 8.21 -3.61 1.03
CA ARG A 137 8.26 -2.45 1.93
C ARG A 137 9.29 -1.47 1.40
#